data_AF-A0A7H9FFH8-F1
#
_entry.id   AF-A0A7H9FFH8-F1
#
_cell.length_a   1.000
_cell.length_b   1.000
_cell.length_c   1.000
_cell.angle_alpha   90.00
_cell.angle_beta   90.00
_cell.angle_gamma   90.00
#
_symmetry.space_group_name_H-M   'P 1'
#
loop_
_entity.id
_entity.type
_entity.pdbx_description
1 polymer ?
#
loop_
_entity_poly.entity_id
_entity_poly.type
_entity_poly.pdbx_seq_one_letter_code
_entity_poly.pdbx_strand_id
1 'polypeptide(L)'
;MLPYPFSYFSSIWGFRKPLSKRFGLNWFQLLFTSIFLISLSMVPIAIQNSSQETYPLDTFIDNVYTPLTDEAIMDLSENAQIVDGKLNYSGTKNQQPSLLIGPSQNKELPKDLQLHFDTEKLVISKESKELTRIRYHAIQTESFQSKEDLTQAISKDWYQQNRVYISLFLVLGASFLFGLNFFIVSLGASLLLYITKKSRLFSFRTFKECYHFILNCLGLPTLITLILGLFGQNMSTLITVQNILFVLYLVTIFYKTHFRDPDYHK
;
A
#
# COMPACT_ATOMS: atom_id res chain seq x y z
N MET A 1 -24.15 -21.60 -22.37
CA MET A 1 -23.47 -20.44 -21.75
C MET A 1 -22.67 -20.96 -20.56
N LEU A 2 -21.43 -20.52 -20.37
CA LEU A 2 -20.66 -20.90 -19.17
C LEU A 2 -21.36 -20.33 -17.93
N PRO A 3 -21.37 -21.05 -16.79
CA PRO A 3 -21.86 -20.50 -15.54
C PRO A 3 -20.90 -19.42 -15.01
N TYR A 4 -21.42 -18.52 -14.16
CA TYR A 4 -20.59 -17.61 -13.38
C TYR A 4 -19.69 -18.43 -12.43
N PRO A 5 -18.38 -18.11 -12.26
CA PRO A 5 -17.66 -16.92 -12.76
C PRO A 5 -17.02 -17.06 -14.15
N PHE A 6 -17.02 -18.24 -14.76
CA PHE A 6 -16.38 -18.48 -16.07
C PHE A 6 -17.00 -17.66 -17.21
N SER A 7 -18.29 -17.34 -17.11
CA SER A 7 -18.95 -16.41 -18.05
C SER A 7 -18.28 -15.04 -18.09
N TYR A 8 -17.83 -14.52 -16.94
CA TYR A 8 -17.15 -13.22 -16.84
C TYR A 8 -15.78 -13.27 -17.52
N PHE A 9 -14.95 -14.28 -17.21
CA PHE A 9 -13.64 -14.42 -17.88
C PHE A 9 -13.76 -14.60 -19.40
N SER A 10 -14.84 -15.22 -19.86
CA SER A 10 -15.12 -15.33 -21.30
C SER A 10 -15.55 -14.01 -21.94
N SER A 11 -16.19 -13.10 -21.19
CA SER A 11 -16.70 -11.83 -21.69
C SER A 11 -15.64 -10.74 -21.75
N ILE A 12 -14.60 -10.82 -20.92
CA ILE A 12 -13.51 -9.84 -20.89
C ILE A 12 -12.53 -9.97 -22.07
N TRP A 13 -12.53 -11.10 -22.79
CA TRP A 13 -11.59 -11.32 -23.91
C TRP A 13 -12.17 -10.85 -25.26
N GLY A 14 -11.37 -10.09 -26.01
CA GLY A 14 -11.73 -9.56 -27.34
C GLY A 14 -12.51 -8.24 -27.28
N PHE A 15 -12.87 -7.65 -28.42
CA PHE A 15 -13.36 -6.26 -28.46
C PHE A 15 -14.89 -6.12 -28.55
N ARG A 16 -15.60 -7.19 -28.96
CA ARG A 16 -17.07 -7.19 -29.09
C ARG A 16 -17.78 -7.88 -27.92
N LYS A 17 -17.11 -8.85 -27.28
CA LYS A 17 -17.68 -9.63 -26.17
C LYS A 17 -17.97 -8.80 -24.92
N PRO A 18 -17.11 -7.84 -24.49
CA PRO A 18 -17.41 -6.99 -23.34
C PRO A 18 -18.73 -6.23 -23.50
N LEU A 19 -18.98 -5.75 -24.73
CA LEU A 19 -20.19 -5.01 -25.10
C LEU A 19 -21.41 -5.94 -25.21
N SER A 20 -21.35 -7.01 -26.01
CA SER A 20 -22.48 -7.91 -26.28
C SER A 20 -22.91 -8.75 -25.06
N LYS A 21 -21.99 -9.05 -24.14
CA LYS A 21 -22.29 -9.81 -22.91
C LYS A 21 -22.66 -8.94 -21.71
N ARG A 22 -22.85 -7.63 -21.88
CA ARG A 22 -23.19 -6.66 -20.80
C ARG A 22 -24.52 -6.92 -20.07
N PHE A 23 -25.32 -7.89 -20.49
CA PHE A 23 -26.59 -8.24 -19.85
C PHE A 23 -26.50 -9.42 -18.88
N GLY A 24 -25.41 -10.19 -18.93
CA GLY A 24 -25.35 -11.53 -18.34
C GLY A 24 -25.24 -11.60 -16.81
N LEU A 25 -24.91 -10.49 -16.12
CA LEU A 25 -24.68 -10.49 -14.68
C LEU A 25 -25.82 -9.80 -13.91
N ASN A 26 -26.20 -10.37 -12.76
CA ASN A 26 -27.08 -9.72 -11.80
C ASN A 26 -26.29 -8.75 -10.89
N TRP A 27 -26.98 -7.93 -10.09
CA TRP A 27 -26.33 -6.94 -9.23
C TRP A 27 -25.37 -7.55 -8.19
N PHE A 28 -25.70 -8.72 -7.64
CA PHE A 28 -24.83 -9.43 -6.70
C PHE A 28 -23.55 -9.94 -7.37
N GLN A 29 -23.65 -10.47 -8.59
CA GLN A 29 -22.51 -10.90 -9.38
C GLN A 29 -21.65 -9.70 -9.80
N LEU A 30 -22.26 -8.55 -10.08
CA LEU A 30 -21.50 -7.31 -10.37
C LEU A 30 -20.72 -6.86 -9.13
N LEU A 31 -21.36 -6.83 -7.96
CA LEU A 31 -20.69 -6.50 -6.70
C LEU A 31 -19.56 -7.48 -6.38
N PHE A 32 -19.82 -8.79 -6.49
CA PHE A 32 -18.79 -9.82 -6.27
C PHE A 32 -17.63 -9.66 -7.25
N THR A 33 -17.92 -9.42 -8.53
CA THR A 33 -16.87 -9.21 -9.56
C THR A 33 -16.03 -7.97 -9.23
N SER A 34 -16.63 -6.89 -8.75
CA SER A 34 -15.90 -5.70 -8.30
C SER A 34 -14.95 -6.01 -7.15
N ILE A 35 -15.46 -6.68 -6.10
CA ILE A 35 -14.64 -7.10 -4.95
C ILE A 35 -13.52 -8.04 -5.41
N PHE A 36 -13.83 -8.96 -6.32
CA PHE A 36 -12.88 -9.90 -6.89
C PHE A 36 -11.75 -9.19 -7.66
N LEU A 37 -12.06 -8.21 -8.52
CA LEU A 37 -11.05 -7.44 -9.25
C LEU A 37 -10.17 -6.62 -8.31
N ILE A 38 -10.77 -5.96 -7.31
CA ILE A 38 -10.02 -5.25 -6.27
C ILE A 38 -9.08 -6.22 -5.54
N SER A 39 -9.59 -7.40 -5.17
CA SER A 39 -8.81 -8.43 -4.47
C SER A 39 -7.66 -8.95 -5.31
N LEU A 40 -7.85 -9.17 -6.62
CA LEU A 40 -6.77 -9.56 -7.54
C LEU A 40 -5.68 -8.50 -7.57
N SER A 41 -6.04 -7.22 -7.65
CA SER A 41 -5.06 -6.13 -7.64
C SER A 41 -4.28 -6.02 -6.32
N MET A 42 -4.82 -6.54 -5.20
CA MET A 42 -4.16 -6.55 -3.90
C MET A 42 -3.13 -7.68 -3.73
N VAL A 43 -3.21 -8.75 -4.52
CA VAL A 43 -2.30 -9.90 -4.39
C VAL A 43 -0.83 -9.49 -4.46
N PRO A 44 -0.37 -8.68 -5.45
CA PRO A 44 1.02 -8.23 -5.48
C PRO A 44 1.44 -7.42 -4.26
N ILE A 45 0.56 -6.55 -3.77
CA ILE A 45 0.83 -5.68 -2.62
C ILE A 45 0.97 -6.51 -1.36
N ALA A 46 0.10 -7.49 -1.16
CA ALA A 46 0.19 -8.42 -0.03
C ALA A 46 1.51 -9.20 -0.05
N ILE A 47 1.93 -9.69 -1.23
CA ILE A 47 3.21 -10.40 -1.39
C ILE A 47 4.39 -9.47 -1.10
N GLN A 48 4.45 -8.29 -1.71
CA GLN A 48 5.52 -7.31 -1.50
C GLN A 48 5.63 -6.91 -0.02
N ASN A 49 4.50 -6.61 0.62
CA ASN A 49 4.46 -6.29 2.05
C ASN A 49 4.90 -7.48 2.92
N SER A 50 4.58 -8.72 2.53
CA SER A 50 5.04 -9.90 3.28
C SER A 50 6.55 -10.08 3.24
N SER A 51 7.21 -9.70 2.15
CA SER A 51 8.67 -9.75 2.00
C SER A 51 9.40 -8.52 2.57
N GLN A 52 8.66 -7.51 3.04
CA GLN A 52 9.27 -6.30 3.56
C GLN A 52 9.94 -6.55 4.92
N GLU A 53 11.17 -6.07 5.08
CA GLU A 53 11.94 -6.25 6.32
C GLU A 53 12.00 -5.00 7.21
N THR A 54 11.73 -3.82 6.64
CA THR A 54 11.83 -2.54 7.33
C THR A 54 10.78 -1.57 6.81
N TYR A 55 10.29 -0.70 7.68
CA TYR A 55 9.41 0.39 7.32
C TYR A 55 9.82 1.65 8.09
N PRO A 56 9.92 2.82 7.44
CA PRO A 56 10.44 4.03 8.08
C PRO A 56 9.59 4.45 9.28
N LEU A 57 10.17 4.45 10.49
CA LEU A 57 9.46 4.80 11.74
C LEU A 57 8.99 6.27 11.78
N ASP A 58 9.67 7.15 11.06
CA ASP A 58 9.32 8.56 10.93
C ASP A 58 7.96 8.80 10.26
N THR A 59 7.40 7.79 9.57
CA THR A 59 6.01 7.83 9.09
C THR A 59 4.96 7.71 10.21
N PHE A 60 5.35 7.22 11.39
CA PHE A 60 4.47 7.06 12.56
C PHE A 60 4.81 8.03 13.69
N ILE A 61 6.09 8.41 13.83
CA ILE A 61 6.56 9.32 14.85
C ILE A 61 7.32 10.46 14.18
N ASP A 62 6.65 11.62 14.07
CA ASP A 62 7.24 12.80 13.44
C ASP A 62 8.55 13.19 14.12
N ASN A 63 9.57 13.48 13.28
CA ASN A 63 10.89 13.95 13.71
C ASN A 63 11.63 12.98 14.65
N VAL A 64 11.29 11.69 14.65
CA VAL A 64 11.87 10.67 15.54
C VAL A 64 13.40 10.62 15.50
N TYR A 65 14.01 10.94 14.36
CA TYR A 65 15.46 10.89 14.16
C TYR A 65 16.16 12.24 14.35
N THR A 66 15.44 13.31 14.65
CA THR A 66 16.03 14.64 14.91
C THR A 66 17.05 14.63 16.06
N PRO A 67 16.88 13.87 17.15
CA PRO A 67 17.88 13.80 18.22
C PRO A 67 19.21 13.14 17.81
N LEU A 68 19.24 12.42 16.68
CA LEU A 68 20.46 11.81 16.15
C LEU A 68 21.21 12.84 15.29
N THR A 69 21.85 13.82 15.95
CA THR A 69 22.72 14.81 15.30
C THR A 69 24.08 14.21 14.95
N ASP A 70 24.88 14.88 14.13
CA ASP A 70 26.21 14.40 13.75
C ASP A 70 27.11 14.23 14.99
N GLU A 71 27.00 15.13 15.98
CA GLU A 71 27.72 15.00 17.24
C GLU A 71 27.26 13.79 18.06
N ALA A 72 25.97 13.47 18.03
CA ALA A 72 25.42 12.31 18.73
C ALA A 72 25.85 11.00 18.07
N ILE A 73 25.84 10.95 16.73
CA ILE A 73 26.34 9.79 15.97
C ILE A 73 27.82 9.59 16.21
N MET A 74 28.64 10.65 16.20
CA MET A 74 30.07 10.55 16.50
C MET A 74 30.32 10.02 17.91
N ASP A 75 29.58 10.51 18.91
CA ASP A 75 29.68 10.02 20.30
C ASP A 75 29.29 8.55 20.43
N LEU A 76 28.19 8.11 19.78
CA LEU A 76 27.78 6.71 19.74
C LEU A 76 28.81 5.84 19.01
N SER A 77 29.34 6.28 17.87
CA SER A 77 30.31 5.54 17.08
C SER A 77 31.61 5.27 17.85
N GLU A 78 32.06 6.21 18.68
CA GLU A 78 33.29 6.09 19.46
C GLU A 78 33.08 5.31 20.77
N ASN A 79 31.90 5.43 21.39
CA ASN A 79 31.70 5.03 22.78
C ASN A 79 30.61 3.98 23.02
N ALA A 80 29.79 3.63 22.02
CA ALA A 80 28.71 2.67 22.14
C ALA A 80 29.03 1.35 21.41
N GLN A 81 28.75 0.23 22.07
CA GLN A 81 28.83 -1.10 21.47
C GLN A 81 27.62 -1.94 21.89
N ILE A 82 27.11 -2.75 20.96
CA ILE A 82 26.11 -3.77 21.26
C ILE A 82 26.83 -5.12 21.39
N VAL A 83 26.83 -5.69 22.60
CA VAL A 83 27.39 -7.02 22.89
C VAL A 83 26.27 -7.87 23.49
N ASP A 84 26.00 -9.03 22.89
CA ASP A 84 24.94 -9.96 23.33
C ASP A 84 23.55 -9.29 23.45
N GLY A 85 23.22 -8.37 22.54
CA GLY A 85 21.96 -7.62 22.54
C GLY A 85 21.87 -6.56 23.64
N LYS A 86 23.00 -6.23 24.29
CA LYS A 86 23.09 -5.21 25.33
C LYS A 86 23.99 -4.07 24.92
N LEU A 87 23.54 -2.85 25.17
CA LEU A 87 24.30 -1.64 24.99
C LEU A 87 25.30 -1.46 26.13
N ASN A 88 26.57 -1.42 25.76
CA ASN A 88 27.67 -0.96 26.59
C ASN A 88 28.08 0.43 26.09
N TYR A 89 28.02 1.42 26.97
CA TYR A 89 28.39 2.80 26.65
C TYR A 89 29.45 3.31 27.63
N SER A 90 30.56 3.82 27.12
CA SER A 90 31.68 4.34 27.91
C SER A 90 31.86 5.86 27.84
N GLY A 91 30.98 6.56 27.13
CA GLY A 91 31.08 8.00 26.91
C GLY A 91 30.57 8.82 28.10
N THR A 92 30.75 10.13 28.01
CA THR A 92 30.35 11.08 29.07
C THR A 92 29.10 11.90 28.72
N LYS A 93 28.63 11.84 27.47
CA LYS A 93 27.49 12.62 26.96
C LYS A 93 26.17 11.84 27.01
N ASN A 94 25.91 11.16 28.13
CA ASN A 94 24.76 10.27 28.28
C ASN A 94 23.43 10.95 28.67
N GLN A 95 23.43 12.24 29.00
CA GLN A 95 22.25 12.95 29.54
C GLN A 95 21.88 14.19 28.74
N GLN A 96 21.50 14.04 27.48
CA GLN A 96 20.93 15.12 26.69
C GLN A 96 19.39 15.09 26.76
N PRO A 97 18.69 16.25 26.72
CA PRO A 97 17.23 16.29 26.86
C PRO A 97 16.49 15.42 25.84
N SER A 98 16.96 15.37 24.59
CA SER A 98 16.36 14.61 23.49
C SER A 98 17.03 13.24 23.27
N LEU A 99 18.16 12.96 23.92
CA LEU A 99 18.93 11.73 23.77
C LEU A 99 19.54 11.30 25.11
N LEU A 100 19.05 10.19 25.67
CA LEU A 100 19.61 9.56 26.86
C LEU A 100 20.30 8.25 26.48
N ILE A 101 21.44 7.96 27.11
CA ILE A 101 22.22 6.74 26.82
C ILE A 101 22.57 6.03 28.14
N GLY A 102 22.40 4.71 28.18
CA GLY A 102 22.63 3.89 29.36
C GLY A 102 21.43 3.82 30.31
N PRO A 103 21.57 3.13 31.45
CA PRO A 103 20.47 2.88 32.37
C PRO A 103 19.98 4.18 33.01
N SER A 104 18.70 4.53 32.77
CA SER A 104 18.09 5.70 33.40
C SER A 104 17.68 5.38 34.84
N GLN A 105 18.03 6.27 35.77
CA GLN A 105 17.55 6.23 37.15
C GLN A 105 16.19 6.94 37.31
N ASN A 106 15.79 7.76 36.33
CA ASN A 106 14.59 8.58 36.43
C ASN A 106 13.43 7.93 35.67
N LYS A 107 12.28 7.77 36.35
CA LYS A 107 11.07 7.16 35.80
C LYS A 107 10.13 8.16 35.12
N GLU A 108 10.40 9.45 35.25
CA GLU A 108 9.56 10.49 34.64
C GLU A 108 9.79 10.56 33.13
N LEU A 109 8.71 10.47 32.36
CA LEU A 109 8.75 10.54 30.90
C LEU A 109 8.76 12.00 30.43
N PRO A 110 9.60 12.34 29.44
CA PRO A 110 9.74 13.71 28.97
C PRO A 110 8.48 14.20 28.24
N LYS A 111 8.26 15.52 28.27
CA LYS A 111 7.20 16.15 27.47
C LYS A 111 7.57 16.21 25.99
N ASP A 112 8.83 16.54 25.70
CA ASP A 112 9.37 16.57 24.34
C ASP A 112 9.81 15.18 23.88
N LEU A 113 10.11 15.06 22.58
CA LEU A 113 10.60 13.81 22.01
C LEU A 113 11.98 13.46 22.60
N GLN A 114 12.12 12.23 23.07
CA GLN A 114 13.37 11.70 23.57
C GLN A 114 13.60 10.27 23.07
N LEU A 115 14.83 10.02 22.61
CA LEU A 115 15.37 8.70 22.37
C LEU A 115 16.18 8.29 23.60
N HIS A 116 15.82 7.20 24.25
CA HIS A 116 16.56 6.66 25.38
C HIS A 116 17.13 5.29 25.01
N PHE A 117 18.42 5.26 24.71
CA PHE A 117 19.19 4.03 24.49
C PHE A 117 19.51 3.39 25.85
N ASP A 118 18.58 2.57 26.35
CA ASP A 118 18.74 1.81 27.58
C ASP A 118 19.62 0.56 27.35
N THR A 119 19.93 -0.20 28.40
CA THR A 119 20.83 -1.36 28.32
C THR A 119 20.36 -2.42 27.33
N GLU A 120 19.06 -2.70 27.20
CA GLU A 120 18.56 -3.81 26.36
C GLU A 120 17.64 -3.35 25.22
N LYS A 121 17.31 -2.06 25.17
CA LYS A 121 16.29 -1.51 24.29
C LYS A 121 16.44 0.00 24.10
N LEU A 122 16.02 0.48 22.94
CA LEU A 122 15.72 1.88 22.70
C LEU A 122 14.28 2.16 23.12
N VAL A 123 14.08 3.15 23.98
CA VAL A 123 12.75 3.65 24.38
C VAL A 123 12.52 5.00 23.73
N ILE A 124 11.40 5.14 23.03
CA ILE A 124 11.02 6.40 22.38
C ILE A 124 9.81 6.96 23.12
N SER A 125 9.96 8.18 23.63
CA SER A 125 8.95 8.84 24.46
C SER A 125 8.66 10.26 23.98
N LYS A 126 7.41 10.68 24.12
CA LYS A 126 6.93 12.04 23.80
C LYS A 126 5.62 12.28 24.56
N GLU A 127 5.31 13.53 24.90
CA GLU A 127 4.07 13.92 25.57
C GLU A 127 3.84 13.17 26.91
N SER A 128 4.91 12.92 27.66
CA SER A 128 4.91 12.17 28.91
C SER A 128 4.36 10.74 28.77
N LYS A 129 4.45 10.17 27.56
CA LYS A 129 4.08 8.79 27.23
C LYS A 129 5.21 8.10 26.50
N GLU A 130 5.31 6.81 26.75
CA GLU A 130 6.13 5.93 25.95
C GLU A 130 5.39 5.58 24.67
N LEU A 131 6.00 5.86 23.52
CA LEU A 131 5.44 5.56 22.21
C LEU A 131 5.79 4.13 21.77
N THR A 132 7.05 3.73 21.98
CA THR A 132 7.52 2.39 21.63
C THR A 132 8.80 2.00 22.39
N ARG A 133 9.04 0.68 22.46
CA ARG A 133 10.27 0.06 22.95
C ARG A 133 10.81 -0.86 21.87
N ILE A 134 12.08 -0.71 21.55
CA ILE A 134 12.74 -1.40 20.44
C ILE A 134 13.93 -2.16 21.01
N ARG A 135 13.84 -3.49 21.10
CA ARG A 135 14.99 -4.33 21.47
C ARG A 135 16.07 -4.28 20.38
N TYR A 136 17.34 -4.38 20.79
CA TYR A 136 18.48 -4.41 19.87
C TYR A 136 18.64 -5.79 19.23
N HIS A 137 18.19 -5.94 17.98
CA HIS A 137 18.40 -7.16 17.22
C HIS A 137 19.11 -6.87 15.90
N ALA A 138 18.61 -5.90 15.13
CA ALA A 138 19.24 -5.32 13.96
C ALA A 138 20.13 -4.11 14.32
N ILE A 139 19.86 -3.41 15.42
CA ILE A 139 20.78 -2.39 15.95
C ILE A 139 22.01 -3.10 16.50
N GLN A 140 23.13 -2.93 15.82
CA GLN A 140 24.44 -3.51 16.15
C GLN A 140 25.49 -2.39 16.26
N THR A 141 26.71 -2.74 16.68
CA THR A 141 27.80 -1.77 16.82
C THR A 141 28.10 -1.04 15.51
N GLU A 142 27.97 -1.74 14.38
CA GLU A 142 28.13 -1.20 13.03
C GLU A 142 27.04 -0.18 12.69
N SER A 143 25.86 -0.29 13.29
CA SER A 143 24.77 0.66 13.06
C SER A 143 25.10 2.05 13.59
N PHE A 144 26.03 2.20 14.53
CA PHE A 144 26.41 3.51 15.08
C PHE A 144 27.38 4.30 14.20
N GLN A 145 27.89 3.72 13.10
CA GLN A 145 28.90 4.35 12.25
C GLN A 145 28.34 5.49 11.40
N SER A 146 27.03 5.48 11.12
CA SER A 146 26.37 6.54 10.36
C SER A 146 24.94 6.75 10.83
N LYS A 147 24.41 7.94 10.55
CA LYS A 147 23.01 8.27 10.83
C LYS A 147 22.08 7.37 10.01
N GLU A 148 22.41 7.16 8.74
CA GLU A 148 21.65 6.33 7.82
C GLU A 148 21.56 4.89 8.34
N ASP A 149 22.66 4.27 8.74
CA ASP A 149 22.68 2.90 9.25
C ASP A 149 21.89 2.75 10.55
N LEU A 150 22.03 3.71 11.47
CA LEU A 150 21.30 3.70 12.73
C LEU A 150 19.79 3.85 12.51
N THR A 151 19.37 4.79 11.66
CA THR A 151 17.95 5.03 11.37
C THR A 151 17.31 3.83 10.64
N GLN A 152 18.05 3.17 9.75
CA GLN A 152 17.60 1.93 9.10
C GLN A 152 17.49 0.78 10.10
N ALA A 153 18.46 0.62 11.01
CA ALA A 153 18.44 -0.42 12.03
C ALA A 153 17.29 -0.22 13.03
N ILE A 154 17.06 1.02 13.48
CA ILE A 154 15.92 1.38 14.35
C ILE A 154 14.59 1.08 13.65
N SER A 155 14.44 1.49 12.39
CA SER A 155 13.24 1.20 11.58
C SER A 155 13.00 -0.30 11.44
N LYS A 156 14.08 -1.06 11.19
CA LYS A 156 14.03 -2.51 11.01
C LYS A 156 13.58 -3.21 12.29
N ASP A 157 14.23 -2.92 13.42
CA ASP A 157 13.87 -3.56 14.70
C ASP A 157 12.46 -3.20 15.15
N TRP A 158 12.07 -1.94 14.99
CA TRP A 158 10.71 -1.49 15.29
C TRP A 158 9.68 -2.20 14.40
N TYR A 159 9.93 -2.27 13.09
CA TYR A 159 9.03 -2.91 12.15
C TYR A 159 8.90 -4.40 12.43
N GLN A 160 10.00 -5.11 12.67
CA GLN A 160 9.97 -6.55 12.97
C GLN A 160 9.19 -6.86 14.26
N GLN A 161 9.35 -6.04 15.30
CA GLN A 161 8.60 -6.18 16.55
C GLN A 161 7.09 -5.93 16.38
N ASN A 162 6.71 -5.09 15.43
CA ASN A 162 5.32 -4.70 15.18
C ASN A 162 4.77 -5.21 13.83
N ARG A 163 5.43 -6.22 13.24
CA ARG A 163 5.28 -6.61 11.83
C ARG A 163 3.84 -6.88 11.45
N VAL A 164 3.10 -7.59 12.30
CA VAL A 164 1.70 -7.97 12.05
C VAL A 164 0.81 -6.72 11.97
N TYR A 165 0.90 -5.82 12.94
CA TYR A 165 0.06 -4.63 13.01
C TYR A 165 0.37 -3.66 11.88
N ILE A 166 1.66 -3.40 11.61
CA ILE A 166 2.07 -2.49 10.54
C ILE A 166 1.71 -3.09 9.19
N SER A 167 1.97 -4.39 8.97
CA SER A 167 1.59 -5.06 7.72
C SER A 167 0.08 -4.98 7.45
N LEU A 168 -0.74 -5.23 8.47
CA LEU A 168 -2.19 -5.11 8.33
C LEU A 168 -2.59 -3.66 8.02
N PHE A 169 -2.01 -2.68 8.71
CA PHE A 169 -2.25 -1.27 8.45
C PHE A 169 -1.90 -0.89 7.00
N LEU A 170 -0.74 -1.30 6.50
CA LEU A 170 -0.28 -1.03 5.15
C LEU A 170 -1.15 -1.69 4.09
N VAL A 171 -1.49 -2.97 4.27
CA VAL A 171 -2.35 -3.70 3.32
C VAL A 171 -3.77 -3.15 3.33
N LEU A 172 -4.33 -2.80 4.49
CA LEU A 172 -5.66 -2.18 4.58
C LEU A 172 -5.67 -0.77 3.98
N GLY A 173 -4.64 0.03 4.26
CA GLY A 173 -4.49 1.37 3.68
C GLY A 173 -4.38 1.32 2.15
N ALA A 174 -3.54 0.42 1.63
CA ALA A 174 -3.42 0.18 0.19
C ALA A 174 -4.74 -0.32 -0.42
N SER A 175 -5.43 -1.25 0.26
CA SER A 175 -6.74 -1.76 -0.16
C SER A 175 -7.79 -0.66 -0.23
N PHE A 176 -7.79 0.25 0.75
CA PHE A 176 -8.69 1.38 0.76
C PHE A 176 -8.42 2.34 -0.41
N LEU A 177 -7.16 2.74 -0.61
CA LEU A 177 -6.77 3.64 -1.71
C LEU A 177 -7.07 3.03 -3.08
N PHE A 178 -6.73 1.76 -3.27
CA PHE A 178 -6.96 1.06 -4.52
C PHE A 178 -8.45 0.83 -4.76
N GLY A 179 -9.19 0.43 -3.72
CA GLY A 179 -10.64 0.28 -3.77
C GLY A 179 -11.32 1.60 -4.14
N LEU A 180 -10.93 2.70 -3.50
CA LEU A 180 -11.43 4.05 -3.82
C LEU A 180 -11.14 4.41 -5.29
N ASN A 181 -9.91 4.18 -5.77
CA ASN A 181 -9.56 4.41 -7.18
C ASN A 181 -10.45 3.58 -8.11
N PHE A 182 -10.62 2.29 -7.83
CA PHE A 182 -11.47 1.40 -8.60
C PHE A 182 -12.92 1.88 -8.62
N PHE A 183 -13.47 2.31 -7.48
CA PHE A 183 -14.84 2.83 -7.41
C PHE A 183 -15.00 4.12 -8.21
N ILE A 184 -14.07 5.07 -8.09
CA ILE A 184 -14.09 6.32 -8.85
C ILE A 184 -14.04 6.03 -10.36
N VAL A 185 -13.13 5.18 -10.80
CA VAL A 185 -12.97 4.84 -12.22
C VAL A 185 -14.19 4.08 -12.73
N SER A 186 -14.62 3.04 -12.02
CA SER A 186 -15.74 2.19 -12.45
C SER A 186 -17.07 2.95 -12.48
N LEU A 187 -17.42 3.66 -11.40
CA LEU A 187 -18.67 4.42 -11.32
C LEU A 187 -18.61 5.67 -12.20
N GLY A 188 -17.49 6.38 -12.23
CA GLY A 188 -17.30 7.57 -13.07
C GLY A 188 -17.45 7.25 -14.55
N ALA A 189 -16.74 6.21 -15.05
CA ALA A 189 -16.87 5.79 -16.44
C ALA A 189 -18.29 5.28 -16.77
N SER A 190 -18.92 4.57 -15.83
CA SER A 190 -20.30 4.08 -16.01
C SER A 190 -21.31 5.23 -16.09
N LEU A 191 -21.14 6.25 -15.26
CA LEU A 191 -21.97 7.45 -15.27
C LEU A 191 -21.79 8.24 -16.56
N LEU A 192 -20.56 8.43 -17.03
CA LEU A 192 -20.27 9.07 -18.32
C LEU A 192 -20.97 8.33 -19.47
N LEU A 193 -20.84 6.99 -19.53
CA LEU A 193 -21.55 6.18 -20.53
C LEU A 193 -23.07 6.24 -20.39
N TYR A 194 -23.58 6.37 -19.16
CA TYR A 194 -25.01 6.49 -18.93
C TYR A 194 -25.56 7.84 -19.43
N ILE A 195 -24.83 8.94 -19.24
CA ILE A 195 -25.22 10.27 -19.73
C ILE A 195 -25.18 10.31 -21.26
N THR A 196 -24.21 9.65 -21.90
CA THR A 196 -24.09 9.63 -23.35
C THR A 196 -25.23 8.91 -24.07
N LYS A 197 -26.07 8.12 -23.37
CA LYS A 197 -27.32 7.55 -23.87
C LYS A 197 -28.26 8.58 -24.53
N LYS A 198 -28.22 9.85 -24.10
CA LYS A 198 -29.06 10.92 -24.67
C LYS A 198 -28.73 11.19 -26.15
N SER A 199 -27.50 10.90 -26.56
CA SER A 199 -27.10 10.88 -27.97
C SER A 199 -27.48 9.51 -28.54
N ARG A 200 -28.36 9.45 -29.55
CA ARG A 200 -28.86 8.20 -30.18
C ARG A 200 -27.78 7.28 -30.81
N LEU A 201 -26.51 7.54 -30.54
CA LEU A 201 -25.34 6.86 -31.07
C LEU A 201 -25.00 5.55 -30.34
N PHE A 202 -25.47 5.34 -29.10
CA PHE A 202 -25.03 4.22 -28.25
C PHE A 202 -26.16 3.28 -27.81
N SER A 203 -25.85 1.98 -27.70
CA SER A 203 -26.81 0.90 -27.37
C SER A 203 -26.99 0.66 -25.86
N PHE A 204 -26.61 1.60 -24.99
CA PHE A 204 -26.73 1.47 -23.53
C PHE A 204 -28.07 2.04 -23.03
N ARG A 205 -28.84 1.26 -22.25
CA ARG A 205 -30.14 1.72 -21.70
C ARG A 205 -30.13 1.96 -20.19
N THR A 206 -29.46 1.10 -19.43
CA THR A 206 -29.50 1.14 -17.96
C THR A 206 -28.11 1.38 -17.37
N PHE A 207 -28.04 1.98 -16.19
CA PHE A 207 -26.77 2.14 -15.48
C PHE A 207 -26.10 0.77 -15.20
N LYS A 208 -26.91 -0.27 -14.96
CA LYS A 208 -26.44 -1.64 -14.78
C LYS A 208 -25.65 -2.15 -16.00
N GLU A 209 -26.13 -1.89 -17.22
CA GLU A 209 -25.43 -2.26 -18.45
C GLU A 209 -24.10 -1.53 -18.60
N CYS A 210 -24.08 -0.22 -18.30
CA CYS A 210 -22.86 0.58 -18.32
C CYS A 210 -21.86 0.03 -17.31
N TYR A 211 -22.29 -0.22 -16.07
CA TYR A 211 -21.45 -0.75 -15.01
C TYR A 211 -20.88 -2.13 -15.35
N HIS A 212 -21.70 -3.04 -15.86
CA HIS A 212 -21.23 -4.34 -16.29
C HIS A 212 -20.23 -4.23 -17.45
N PHE A 213 -20.49 -3.38 -18.44
CA PHE A 213 -19.55 -3.15 -19.53
C PHE A 213 -18.21 -2.61 -19.02
N ILE A 214 -18.23 -1.64 -18.10
CA ILE A 214 -17.01 -1.10 -17.47
C ILE A 214 -16.27 -2.17 -16.67
N LEU A 215 -16.96 -2.99 -15.89
CA LEU A 215 -16.35 -4.11 -15.19
C LEU A 215 -15.72 -5.14 -16.14
N ASN A 216 -16.33 -5.40 -17.30
CA ASN A 216 -15.72 -6.24 -18.32
C ASN A 216 -14.45 -5.58 -18.89
N CYS A 217 -14.46 -4.25 -19.06
CA CYS A 217 -13.31 -3.51 -19.55
C CYS A 217 -12.17 -3.42 -18.52
N LEU A 218 -12.46 -3.51 -17.22
CA LEU A 218 -11.46 -3.50 -16.16
C LEU A 218 -10.80 -4.87 -15.95
N GLY A 219 -11.47 -5.97 -16.31
CA GLY A 219 -10.97 -7.32 -16.05
C GLY A 219 -9.60 -7.63 -16.68
N LEU A 220 -9.43 -7.35 -17.97
CA LEU A 220 -8.15 -7.59 -18.66
C LEU A 220 -7.02 -6.67 -18.15
N PRO A 221 -7.21 -5.35 -18.00
CA PRO A 221 -6.26 -4.48 -17.31
C PRO A 221 -5.84 -5.00 -15.92
N THR A 222 -6.79 -5.41 -15.07
CA THR A 222 -6.51 -5.94 -13.73
C THR A 222 -5.67 -7.21 -13.76
N LEU A 223 -5.92 -8.13 -14.71
CA LEU A 223 -5.13 -9.35 -14.84
C LEU A 223 -3.69 -9.06 -15.32
N ILE A 224 -3.53 -8.08 -16.22
CA ILE A 224 -2.19 -7.64 -16.66
C ILE A 224 -1.45 -6.98 -15.49
N THR A 225 -2.10 -6.10 -14.72
CA THR A 225 -1.47 -5.42 -13.60
C THR A 225 -1.15 -6.35 -12.44
N LEU A 226 -1.95 -7.39 -12.20
CA LEU A 226 -1.60 -8.48 -11.30
C LEU A 226 -0.25 -9.09 -11.69
N ILE A 227 -0.08 -9.50 -12.95
CA ILE A 227 1.17 -10.11 -13.43
C ILE A 227 2.34 -9.12 -13.29
N LEU A 228 2.14 -7.86 -13.67
CA LEU A 228 3.16 -6.81 -13.53
C LEU A 228 3.54 -6.54 -12.07
N GLY A 229 2.57 -6.61 -11.16
CA GLY A 229 2.82 -6.41 -9.73
C GLY A 229 3.66 -7.51 -9.11
N LEU A 230 3.54 -8.74 -9.60
CA LEU A 230 4.39 -9.85 -9.15
C LEU A 230 5.88 -9.63 -9.49
N PHE A 231 6.20 -8.76 -10.45
CA PHE A 231 7.58 -8.33 -10.73
C PHE A 231 8.09 -7.22 -9.80
N GLY A 232 7.38 -6.92 -8.70
CA GLY A 232 7.83 -5.94 -7.69
C GLY A 232 7.58 -4.48 -8.05
N GLN A 233 6.63 -4.20 -8.95
CA GLN A 233 6.25 -2.83 -9.30
C GLN A 233 5.51 -2.14 -8.15
N ASN A 234 5.82 -0.86 -7.92
CA ASN A 234 5.18 -0.03 -6.90
C ASN A 234 3.68 0.17 -7.18
N MET A 235 2.89 0.36 -6.12
CA MET A 235 1.42 0.54 -6.19
C MET A 235 0.99 1.65 -7.16
N SER A 236 1.67 2.80 -7.14
CA SER A 236 1.36 3.93 -8.02
C SER A 236 1.49 3.56 -9.51
N THR A 237 2.55 2.81 -9.85
CA THR A 237 2.77 2.30 -11.21
C THR A 237 1.66 1.34 -11.62
N LEU A 238 1.26 0.42 -10.73
CA LEU A 238 0.18 -0.53 -11.00
C LEU A 238 -1.16 0.16 -11.26
N ILE A 239 -1.53 1.14 -10.43
CA ILE A 239 -2.75 1.94 -10.62
C ILE A 239 -2.70 2.68 -11.97
N THR A 240 -1.56 3.31 -12.27
CA THR A 240 -1.37 4.08 -13.50
C THR A 240 -1.48 3.18 -14.74
N VAL A 241 -0.78 2.04 -14.76
CA VAL A 241 -0.82 1.08 -15.86
C VAL A 241 -2.23 0.51 -16.03
N GLN A 242 -2.91 0.15 -14.94
CA GLN A 242 -4.28 -0.36 -15.02
C GLN A 242 -5.23 0.65 -15.66
N ASN A 243 -5.14 1.92 -15.24
CA ASN A 243 -6.00 2.98 -15.76
C ASN A 243 -5.70 3.30 -17.22
N ILE A 244 -4.42 3.32 -17.62
CA ILE A 244 -4.03 3.48 -19.04
C ILE A 244 -4.57 2.33 -19.88
N LEU A 245 -4.36 1.08 -19.47
CA LEU A 245 -4.84 -0.10 -20.19
C LEU A 245 -6.37 -0.11 -20.29
N PHE A 246 -7.07 0.28 -19.22
CA PHE A 246 -8.51 0.43 -19.21
C PHE A 246 -9.00 1.46 -20.24
N VAL A 247 -8.40 2.65 -20.27
CA VAL A 247 -8.76 3.70 -21.24
C VAL A 247 -8.45 3.25 -22.67
N LEU A 248 -7.27 2.66 -22.92
CA LEU A 248 -6.90 2.12 -24.23
C LEU A 248 -7.88 1.05 -24.70
N TYR A 249 -8.32 0.18 -23.79
CA TYR A 249 -9.27 -0.87 -24.10
C TYR A 249 -10.65 -0.30 -24.44
N LEU A 250 -11.13 0.69 -23.67
CA LEU A 250 -12.36 1.42 -23.98
C LEU A 250 -12.30 2.12 -25.35
N VAL A 251 -11.22 2.84 -25.64
CA VAL A 251 -11.02 3.52 -26.93
C VAL A 251 -10.98 2.51 -28.07
N THR A 252 -10.33 1.37 -27.89
CA THR A 252 -10.27 0.31 -28.91
C THR A 252 -11.65 -0.30 -29.17
N ILE A 253 -12.42 -0.55 -28.12
CA ILE A 253 -13.81 -1.04 -28.26
C ILE A 253 -14.65 0.01 -28.97
N PHE A 254 -14.54 1.27 -28.60
CA PHE A 254 -15.23 2.38 -29.26
C PHE A 254 -14.86 2.45 -30.75
N TYR A 255 -13.57 2.40 -31.10
CA TYR A 255 -13.14 2.44 -32.50
C TYR A 255 -13.72 1.27 -33.32
N LYS A 256 -13.76 0.06 -32.75
CA LYS A 256 -14.22 -1.16 -33.46
C LYS A 256 -15.74 -1.35 -33.49
N THR A 257 -16.46 -0.82 -32.51
CA THR A 257 -17.91 -1.07 -32.35
C THR A 257 -18.74 0.19 -32.43
N HIS A 258 -18.13 1.37 -32.27
CA HIS A 258 -18.80 2.64 -32.02
C HIS A 258 -19.81 2.55 -30.85
N PHE A 259 -19.61 1.59 -29.93
CA PHE A 259 -20.58 1.15 -28.93
C PHE A 259 -21.97 0.80 -29.48
N ARG A 260 -22.02 0.36 -30.73
CA ARG A 260 -23.20 -0.18 -31.40
C ARG A 260 -23.11 -1.69 -31.34
N ASP A 261 -24.13 -2.29 -30.74
CA ASP A 261 -24.23 -3.74 -30.64
C ASP A 261 -25.21 -4.26 -31.70
N PRO A 262 -24.73 -4.95 -32.76
CA PRO A 262 -25.59 -5.47 -33.82
C PRO A 262 -26.49 -6.62 -33.34
N ASP A 263 -26.12 -7.30 -32.26
CA ASP A 263 -26.91 -8.42 -31.67
C ASP A 263 -27.96 -7.91 -30.68
N TYR A 264 -28.16 -6.58 -30.58
CA TYR A 264 -29.17 -5.98 -29.71
C TYR A 264 -30.57 -6.13 -30.33
N HIS A 265 -31.20 -7.28 -30.10
CA HIS A 265 -32.62 -7.47 -30.37
C HIS A 265 -33.45 -6.71 -29.31
N LYS A 266 -34.40 -5.90 -29.80
CA LYS A 266 -35.31 -5.06 -29.00
C LYS A 266 -36.18 -5.89 -28.07
#